data_AF-A0A8H4B0Q8-F1
#
_entry.id   AF-A0A8H4B0Q8-F1
#
_cell.length_a   1.000
_cell.length_b   1.000
_cell.length_c   1.000
_cell.angle_alpha   90.00
_cell.angle_beta   90.00
_cell.angle_gamma   90.00
#
_symmetry.space_group_name_H-M   'P 1'
#
loop_
_entity.id
_entity.type
_entity.pdbx_description
1 polymer ?
#
loop_
_entity_poly.entity_id
_entity_poly.type
_entity_poly.pdbx_seq_one_letter_code
_entity_poly.pdbx_strand_id
1 'polypeptide(L)'
;MSEEKIILNIGGIKYETLRSTLTAQPVTLLGTMFRDRNEFIKNSVNGNEYFFDRNGEAFYYIMEFYRTGKLLWSIEIKEPQVTYQQLKEELDYFQINKLNIFSSLASETAANTINRFISSFEKLIISHYINFDNQIFLTVSNNQLSVDNAYNNQLDSCLSQFKRCAFDILNNMEKQIEKHLVETFSEIELKWSCQRKTSNYPYHIPFFDIDITFSSPVEKLLKFKNTQAHIVFVQTPINAPVEKIVLNVGGKKYETFQSTLAAQPGTLLGAMFQDQNKCLRHPINGNEYFFDRNSEAFYYIMEFYRTGKLIWPNESGKVTFKQLEEELDYFQIPFNKSTVLCSSAIETVRNNFNKLILGFEELIICCCNYLRNNIDLEIRRDDVYIIDNKPNNGQQDLQKFCLSKFKFSNAISTLNSMEKQIGDHLVKQFSGLGLTWKFERNQRNQSNTYINISFSFKNIYKNFK
;
A
#
# COMPACT_ATOMS: atom_id res chain seq x y z
N MET A 1 -32.31 24.85 -8.38
CA MET A 1 -31.90 24.78 -9.79
C MET A 1 -30.85 23.69 -9.88
N SER A 2 -30.95 22.77 -10.85
CA SER A 2 -29.92 21.75 -11.08
C SER A 2 -28.60 22.43 -11.41
N GLU A 3 -27.52 21.97 -10.80
CA GLU A 3 -26.18 22.52 -11.00
C GLU A 3 -25.73 22.35 -12.47
N GLU A 4 -25.21 23.42 -13.08
CA GLU A 4 -24.77 23.40 -14.49
C GLU A 4 -23.46 22.61 -14.61
N LYS A 5 -23.50 21.50 -15.37
CA LYS A 5 -22.33 20.71 -15.73
C LYS A 5 -21.62 21.33 -16.93
N ILE A 6 -20.30 21.50 -16.82
CA ILE A 6 -19.43 22.10 -17.82
C ILE A 6 -18.40 21.09 -18.28
N ILE A 7 -18.13 21.06 -19.58
CA ILE A 7 -17.03 20.30 -20.18
C ILE A 7 -15.99 21.29 -20.69
N LEU A 8 -14.79 21.27 -20.11
CA LEU A 8 -13.64 22.03 -20.57
C LEU A 8 -12.78 21.13 -21.45
N ASN A 9 -12.71 21.43 -22.75
CA ASN A 9 -11.89 20.70 -23.70
C ASN A 9 -10.58 21.47 -23.93
N ILE A 10 -9.51 21.00 -23.29
CA ILE A 10 -8.22 21.68 -23.26
C ILE A 10 -7.23 20.91 -24.14
N GLY A 11 -6.98 21.42 -25.35
CA GLY A 11 -6.09 20.78 -26.33
C GLY A 11 -6.51 19.35 -26.71
N GLY A 12 -7.81 19.04 -26.62
CA GLY A 12 -8.37 17.71 -26.88
C GLY A 12 -8.64 16.87 -25.63
N ILE A 13 -8.13 17.25 -24.45
CA ILE A 13 -8.40 16.57 -23.18
C ILE A 13 -9.64 17.18 -22.54
N LYS A 14 -10.66 16.35 -22.26
CA LYS A 14 -11.93 16.80 -21.69
C LYS A 14 -11.93 16.67 -20.17
N TYR A 15 -12.23 17.78 -19.50
CA TYR A 15 -12.44 17.86 -18.06
C TYR A 15 -13.90 18.19 -17.78
N GLU A 16 -14.59 17.32 -17.06
CA GLU A 16 -15.96 17.57 -16.63
C GLU A 16 -15.97 18.13 -15.20
N THR A 17 -16.70 19.22 -14.99
CA THR A 17 -16.76 19.94 -13.72
C THR A 17 -18.11 20.66 -13.56
N LEU A 18 -18.35 21.26 -12.40
CA LEU A 18 -19.52 22.08 -12.11
C LEU A 18 -19.20 23.57 -12.28
N ARG A 19 -20.21 24.35 -12.67
CA ARG A 19 -20.12 25.81 -12.69
C ARG A 19 -19.70 26.39 -11.34
N SER A 20 -20.22 25.83 -10.25
CA SER A 20 -19.88 26.24 -8.88
C SER A 20 -18.38 26.09 -8.61
N THR A 21 -17.75 24.99 -9.04
CA THR A 21 -16.32 24.72 -8.90
C THR A 21 -15.47 25.80 -9.56
N LEU A 22 -15.85 26.24 -10.76
CA LEU A 22 -15.12 27.31 -11.46
C LEU A 22 -15.36 28.68 -10.81
N THR A 23 -16.62 28.98 -10.49
CA THR A 23 -17.02 30.28 -9.91
C THR A 23 -16.59 30.46 -8.46
N ALA A 24 -16.23 29.38 -7.75
CA ALA A 24 -15.61 29.42 -6.43
C ALA A 24 -14.24 30.12 -6.43
N GLN A 25 -13.57 30.23 -7.58
CA GLN A 25 -12.35 31.03 -7.76
C GLN A 25 -12.65 32.27 -8.61
N PRO A 26 -13.38 33.27 -8.07
CA PRO A 26 -14.01 34.33 -8.85
C PRO A 26 -13.02 35.21 -9.62
N VAL A 27 -11.77 35.30 -9.20
CA VAL A 27 -10.74 36.20 -9.75
C VAL A 27 -9.95 35.61 -10.91
N THR A 28 -10.18 34.34 -11.25
CA THR A 28 -9.48 33.67 -12.36
C THR A 28 -10.24 33.84 -13.67
N LEU A 29 -9.62 33.42 -14.79
CA LEU A 29 -10.24 33.45 -16.11
C LEU A 29 -11.56 32.67 -16.14
N LEU A 30 -11.53 31.40 -15.74
CA LEU A 30 -12.73 30.54 -15.77
C LEU A 30 -13.76 30.98 -14.74
N GLY A 31 -13.33 31.34 -13.52
CA GLY A 31 -14.24 31.84 -12.51
C GLY A 31 -14.92 33.15 -12.87
N THR A 32 -14.27 33.99 -13.70
CA THR A 32 -14.90 35.16 -14.31
C THR A 32 -15.82 34.76 -15.46
N MET A 33 -15.34 33.95 -16.40
CA MET A 33 -16.09 33.53 -17.60
C MET A 33 -17.43 32.89 -17.26
N PHE A 34 -17.48 32.06 -16.21
CA PHE A 34 -18.68 31.31 -15.85
C PHE A 34 -19.60 32.01 -14.83
N ARG A 35 -19.42 33.31 -14.54
CA ARG A 35 -20.41 34.06 -13.74
C ARG A 35 -21.68 34.35 -14.55
N ASP A 36 -22.83 34.50 -13.87
CA ASP A 36 -24.12 34.76 -14.54
C ASP A 36 -24.07 36.02 -15.42
N ARG A 37 -23.36 37.06 -14.93
CA ARG A 37 -23.19 38.32 -15.67
C ARG A 37 -22.41 38.20 -16.99
N ASN A 38 -21.81 37.06 -17.29
CA ASN A 38 -20.94 36.86 -18.46
C ASN A 38 -21.49 35.79 -19.43
N GLU A 39 -22.77 35.43 -19.33
CA GLU A 39 -23.40 34.43 -20.21
C GLU A 39 -23.23 34.72 -21.70
N PHE A 40 -23.23 35.99 -22.11
CA PHE A 40 -23.08 36.41 -23.51
C PHE A 40 -21.67 36.18 -24.08
N ILE A 41 -20.67 35.86 -23.25
CA ILE A 41 -19.28 35.60 -23.68
C ILE A 41 -19.03 34.08 -23.82
N LYS A 42 -20.00 33.23 -23.44
CA LYS A 42 -19.91 31.78 -23.48
C LYS A 42 -20.08 31.28 -24.92
N ASN A 43 -19.00 30.86 -25.56
CA ASN A 43 -19.04 30.17 -26.85
C ASN A 43 -18.96 28.65 -26.64
N SER A 44 -20.10 28.00 -26.47
CA SER A 44 -20.17 26.54 -26.31
C SER A 44 -20.28 25.83 -27.66
N VAL A 45 -19.57 24.72 -27.85
CA VAL A 45 -19.66 23.89 -29.08
C VAL A 45 -20.93 23.02 -29.07
N ASN A 46 -21.36 22.54 -27.89
CA ASN A 46 -22.51 21.63 -27.72
C ASN A 46 -23.43 22.03 -26.55
N GLY A 47 -23.56 23.34 -26.27
CA GLY A 47 -24.37 23.84 -25.15
C GLY A 47 -23.70 23.79 -23.77
N ASN A 48 -22.69 22.93 -23.57
CA ASN A 48 -21.94 22.84 -22.32
C ASN A 48 -20.43 22.56 -22.48
N GLU A 49 -19.94 22.39 -23.71
CA GLU A 49 -18.52 22.13 -23.99
C GLU A 49 -17.81 23.40 -24.47
N TYR A 50 -16.69 23.73 -23.85
CA TYR A 50 -15.88 24.93 -24.09
C TYR A 50 -14.46 24.53 -24.44
N PHE A 51 -14.02 24.90 -25.64
CA PHE A 51 -12.70 24.54 -26.16
C PHE A 51 -11.65 25.61 -25.90
N PHE A 52 -10.48 25.18 -25.43
CA PHE A 52 -9.29 26.00 -25.24
C PHE A 52 -8.10 25.29 -25.88
N ASP A 53 -7.45 25.94 -26.84
CA ASP A 53 -6.25 25.41 -27.51
C ASP A 53 -5.01 25.60 -26.62
N ARG A 54 -4.95 24.83 -25.53
CA ARG A 54 -3.95 24.94 -24.45
C ARG A 54 -3.45 23.55 -24.05
N ASN A 55 -2.44 23.50 -23.18
CA ASN A 55 -1.88 22.23 -22.71
C ASN A 55 -2.84 21.52 -21.74
N GLY A 56 -3.53 20.49 -22.24
CA GLY A 56 -4.47 19.70 -21.44
C GLY A 56 -3.83 18.96 -20.26
N GLU A 57 -2.57 18.52 -20.36
CA GLU A 57 -1.88 17.83 -19.25
C GLU A 57 -1.52 18.82 -18.14
N ALA A 58 -1.05 20.01 -18.48
CA ALA A 58 -0.80 21.07 -17.51
C ALA A 58 -2.08 21.55 -16.83
N PHE A 59 -3.18 21.57 -17.59
CA PHE A 59 -4.49 21.94 -17.07
C PHE A 59 -5.02 21.00 -15.99
N TYR A 60 -4.58 19.75 -15.93
CA TYR A 60 -4.91 18.85 -14.83
C TYR A 60 -4.66 19.52 -13.47
N TYR A 61 -3.48 20.11 -13.28
CA TYR A 61 -3.11 20.80 -12.03
C TYR A 61 -3.94 22.06 -11.78
N ILE A 62 -4.31 22.76 -12.86
CA ILE A 62 -5.21 23.92 -12.79
C ILE A 62 -6.60 23.50 -12.33
N MET A 63 -7.14 22.40 -12.86
CA MET A 63 -8.44 21.86 -12.49
C MET A 63 -8.46 21.42 -11.02
N GLU A 64 -7.40 20.75 -10.55
CA GLU A 64 -7.28 20.38 -9.14
C GLU A 64 -7.22 21.62 -8.21
N PHE A 65 -6.63 22.73 -8.65
CA PHE A 65 -6.70 24.00 -7.93
C PHE A 65 -8.14 24.53 -7.82
N TYR A 66 -8.97 24.44 -8.85
CA TYR A 66 -10.39 24.84 -8.75
C TYR A 66 -11.17 23.94 -7.79
N ARG A 67 -10.86 22.63 -7.74
CA ARG A 67 -11.54 21.67 -6.86
C ARG A 67 -11.15 21.80 -5.39
N THR A 68 -9.87 22.08 -5.11
CA THR A 68 -9.29 21.98 -3.76
C THR A 68 -8.86 23.33 -3.18
N GLY A 69 -8.66 24.34 -4.03
CA GLY A 69 -8.01 25.60 -3.68
C GLY A 69 -6.49 25.51 -3.54
N LYS A 70 -5.87 24.36 -3.81
CA LYS A 70 -4.43 24.09 -3.65
C LYS A 70 -3.79 23.70 -4.97
N LEU A 71 -2.57 24.14 -5.23
CA LEU A 71 -1.80 23.71 -6.40
C LEU A 71 -0.99 22.46 -6.08
N LEU A 72 -1.51 21.28 -6.42
CA LEU A 72 -0.90 19.97 -6.14
C LEU A 72 0.04 19.52 -7.28
N TRP A 73 1.10 20.29 -7.57
CA TRP A 73 2.11 19.94 -8.58
C TRP A 73 3.34 19.29 -7.93
N SER A 74 3.65 18.05 -8.30
CA SER A 74 4.77 17.30 -7.73
C SER A 74 6.01 17.39 -8.62
N ILE A 75 7.14 17.83 -8.05
CA ILE A 75 8.47 17.75 -8.67
C ILE A 75 9.04 16.36 -8.35
N GLU A 76 8.49 15.33 -8.95
CA GLU A 76 9.07 13.99 -8.80
C GLU A 76 10.36 13.84 -9.63
N ILE A 77 11.16 12.84 -9.24
CA ILE A 77 12.47 12.49 -9.81
C ILE A 77 12.32 11.77 -11.18
N LYS A 78 11.08 11.56 -11.64
CA LYS A 78 10.79 11.27 -13.05
C LYS A 78 10.46 12.59 -13.72
N GLU A 79 10.96 12.79 -14.94
CA GLU A 79 10.64 13.99 -15.72
C GLU A 79 9.13 14.25 -15.61
N PRO A 80 8.72 15.36 -14.98
CA PRO A 80 7.31 15.62 -14.78
C PRO A 80 6.68 15.69 -16.17
N GLN A 81 5.51 15.05 -16.36
CA GLN A 81 4.79 15.11 -17.64
C GLN A 81 4.58 16.57 -18.09
N VAL A 82 4.50 17.47 -17.10
CA VAL A 82 4.40 18.91 -17.29
C VAL A 82 5.58 19.60 -16.61
N THR A 83 6.42 20.26 -17.39
CA THR A 83 7.53 21.08 -16.89
C THR A 83 7.03 22.29 -16.10
N TYR A 84 7.88 22.83 -15.23
CA TYR A 84 7.59 24.08 -14.50
C TYR A 84 7.19 25.23 -15.44
N GLN A 85 7.86 25.34 -16.58
CA GLN A 85 7.61 26.39 -17.55
C GLN A 85 6.21 26.26 -18.17
N GLN A 86 5.83 25.04 -18.58
CA GLN A 86 4.49 24.78 -19.10
C GLN A 86 3.39 25.07 -18.05
N LEU A 87 3.59 24.67 -16.80
CA LEU A 87 2.63 24.96 -15.73
C LEU A 87 2.50 26.47 -15.48
N LYS A 88 3.62 27.19 -15.45
CA LYS A 88 3.64 28.64 -15.25
C LYS A 88 2.89 29.37 -16.37
N GLU A 89 3.06 28.95 -17.62
CA GLU A 89 2.34 29.50 -18.77
C GLU A 89 0.83 29.29 -18.65
N GLU A 90 0.37 28.12 -18.19
CA GLU A 90 -1.06 27.89 -17.96
C GLU A 90 -1.60 28.68 -16.77
N LEU A 91 -0.86 28.80 -15.66
CA LEU A 91 -1.25 29.66 -14.53
C LEU A 91 -1.46 31.11 -14.98
N ASP A 92 -0.60 31.61 -15.87
CA ASP A 92 -0.69 32.94 -16.45
C ASP A 92 -1.90 33.07 -17.38
N TYR A 93 -2.11 32.11 -18.27
CA TYR A 93 -3.26 32.10 -19.17
C TYR A 93 -4.60 32.09 -18.41
N PHE A 94 -4.73 31.22 -17.40
CA PHE A 94 -5.94 31.11 -16.58
C PHE A 94 -6.06 32.18 -15.49
N GLN A 95 -5.14 33.15 -15.44
CA GLN A 95 -5.15 34.29 -14.52
C GLN A 95 -5.17 33.86 -13.03
N ILE A 96 -4.43 32.81 -12.69
CA ILE A 96 -4.33 32.32 -11.32
C ILE A 96 -3.21 33.07 -10.60
N ASN A 97 -3.52 33.68 -9.45
CA ASN A 97 -2.58 34.51 -8.71
C ASN A 97 -1.41 33.71 -8.14
N LYS A 98 -0.19 34.01 -8.60
CA LYS A 98 1.05 33.31 -8.24
C LYS A 98 1.66 33.70 -6.90
N LEU A 99 1.28 34.84 -6.31
CA LEU A 99 2.01 35.48 -5.19
C LEU A 99 2.17 34.59 -3.95
N ASN A 100 1.18 33.75 -3.65
CA ASN A 100 1.23 32.80 -2.53
C ASN A 100 1.36 31.34 -2.98
N ILE A 101 1.25 31.07 -4.28
CA ILE A 101 1.26 29.72 -4.83
C ILE A 101 2.68 29.15 -4.83
N PHE A 102 3.69 29.96 -5.14
CA PHE A 102 5.06 29.44 -5.21
C PHE A 102 5.69 29.22 -3.83
N SER A 103 5.36 30.05 -2.85
CA SER A 103 5.76 29.80 -1.46
C SER A 103 5.04 28.58 -0.89
N SER A 104 3.74 28.41 -1.18
CA SER A 104 3.01 27.19 -0.81
C SER A 104 3.57 25.96 -1.53
N LEU A 105 3.92 26.08 -2.80
CA LEU A 105 4.49 24.98 -3.59
C LEU A 105 5.89 24.59 -3.11
N ALA A 106 6.75 25.56 -2.76
CA ALA A 106 8.07 25.28 -2.22
C ALA A 106 8.00 24.58 -0.85
N SER A 107 7.12 25.07 0.03
CA SER A 107 6.88 24.42 1.32
C SER A 107 6.25 23.03 1.16
N GLU A 108 5.32 22.86 0.22
CA GLU A 108 4.73 21.56 -0.13
C GLU A 108 5.75 20.61 -0.74
N THR A 109 6.68 21.09 -1.56
CA THR A 109 7.78 20.29 -2.12
C THR A 109 8.71 19.77 -1.01
N ALA A 110 9.08 20.63 -0.06
CA ALA A 110 9.88 20.23 1.10
C ALA A 110 9.12 19.21 1.96
N ALA A 111 7.84 19.46 2.25
CA ALA A 111 6.98 18.54 2.99
C ALA A 111 6.86 17.18 2.27
N ASN A 112 6.67 17.17 0.96
CA ASN A 112 6.59 15.95 0.15
C ASN A 112 7.90 15.16 0.18
N THR A 113 9.05 15.84 0.17
CA THR A 113 10.36 15.19 0.32
C THR A 113 10.48 14.49 1.67
N ILE A 114 10.08 15.17 2.75
CA ILE A 114 10.07 14.61 4.11
C ILE A 114 9.08 13.44 4.21
N ASN A 115 7.86 13.58 3.67
CA ASN A 115 6.85 12.54 3.66
C ASN A 115 7.31 11.29 2.92
N ARG A 116 8.02 11.44 1.79
CA ARG A 116 8.61 10.30 1.08
C ARG A 116 9.73 9.65 1.88
N PHE A 117 10.56 10.44 2.57
CA PHE A 117 11.60 9.90 3.45
C PHE A 117 10.99 9.07 4.60
N ILE A 118 9.95 9.60 5.25
CA ILE A 118 9.16 8.89 6.26
C ILE A 118 8.54 7.61 5.66
N SER A 119 7.95 7.69 4.46
CA SER A 119 7.37 6.53 3.78
C SER A 119 8.42 5.45 3.47
N SER A 120 9.66 5.82 3.17
CA SER A 120 10.76 4.87 3.03
C SER A 120 11.10 4.17 4.36
N PHE A 121 11.07 4.89 5.50
CA PHE A 121 11.19 4.27 6.82
C PHE A 121 10.02 3.33 7.12
N GLU A 122 8.78 3.74 6.84
CA GLU A 122 7.59 2.91 7.03
C GLU A 122 7.72 1.58 6.27
N LYS A 123 8.14 1.62 5.00
CA LYS A 123 8.43 0.43 4.19
C LYS A 123 9.54 -0.43 4.78
N LEU A 124 10.62 0.20 5.25
CA LEU A 124 11.76 -0.49 5.86
C LEU A 124 11.33 -1.25 7.12
N ILE A 125 10.57 -0.61 8.00
CA ILE A 125 10.04 -1.18 9.24
C ILE A 125 9.12 -2.36 8.94
N ILE A 126 8.14 -2.17 8.05
CA ILE A 126 7.20 -3.23 7.67
C ILE A 126 7.95 -4.44 7.08
N SER A 127 8.96 -4.19 6.25
CA SER A 127 9.72 -5.27 5.63
C SER A 127 10.54 -6.07 6.64
N HIS A 128 11.21 -5.41 7.59
CA HIS A 128 11.92 -6.10 8.67
C HIS A 128 10.95 -6.86 9.58
N TYR A 129 9.81 -6.24 9.91
CA TYR A 129 8.76 -6.88 10.70
C TYR A 129 8.24 -8.17 10.05
N ILE A 130 7.93 -8.15 8.75
CA ILE A 130 7.47 -9.34 8.02
C ILE A 130 8.54 -10.44 7.96
N ASN A 131 9.82 -10.06 8.04
CA ASN A 131 10.96 -10.97 8.08
C ASN A 131 11.38 -11.38 9.50
N PHE A 132 10.65 -10.98 10.54
CA PHE A 132 10.97 -11.27 11.94
C PHE A 132 12.29 -10.65 12.44
N ASP A 133 12.79 -9.64 11.74
CA ASP A 133 13.95 -8.85 12.15
C ASP A 133 13.47 -7.71 13.05
N ASN A 134 13.50 -7.92 14.37
CA ASN A 134 12.89 -6.99 15.34
C ASN A 134 13.72 -5.74 15.66
N GLN A 135 14.85 -5.56 14.96
CA GLN A 135 15.77 -4.47 15.16
C GLN A 135 16.37 -4.03 13.83
N ILE A 136 16.48 -2.72 13.65
CA ILE A 136 17.09 -2.07 12.48
C ILE A 136 18.13 -1.09 13.01
N PHE A 137 19.37 -1.24 12.57
CA PHE A 137 20.41 -0.26 12.84
C PHE A 137 20.81 0.44 11.54
N LEU A 138 20.94 1.76 11.59
CA LEU A 138 21.21 2.62 10.45
C LEU A 138 22.31 3.62 10.80
N THR A 139 23.24 3.81 9.89
CA THR A 139 24.22 4.90 9.97
C THR A 139 24.01 5.85 8.79
N VAL A 140 23.82 7.14 9.08
CA VAL A 140 23.57 8.19 8.09
C VAL A 140 24.61 9.30 8.21
N SER A 141 25.37 9.56 7.16
CA SER A 141 26.35 10.64 7.07
C SER A 141 26.16 11.47 5.80
N ASN A 142 26.96 12.52 5.62
CA ASN A 142 26.95 13.30 4.37
C ASN A 142 27.32 12.41 3.18
N ASN A 143 26.33 12.05 2.37
CA ASN A 143 26.40 11.19 1.18
C ASN A 143 26.49 9.68 1.40
N GLN A 144 26.35 9.19 2.64
CA GLN A 144 26.27 7.75 2.91
C GLN A 144 25.07 7.43 3.80
N LEU A 145 24.41 6.33 3.46
CA LEU A 145 23.36 5.72 4.24
C LEU A 145 23.58 4.22 4.17
N SER A 146 23.79 3.60 5.32
CA SER A 146 23.96 2.15 5.48
C SER A 146 22.94 1.61 6.47
N VAL A 147 22.35 0.47 6.13
CA VAL A 147 21.49 -0.30 7.03
C VAL A 147 22.27 -1.55 7.44
N ASP A 148 22.43 -1.79 8.74
CA ASP A 148 23.00 -3.03 9.25
C ASP A 148 22.09 -4.21 8.92
N ASN A 149 22.70 -5.40 8.76
CA ASN A 149 22.08 -6.59 8.14
C ASN A 149 21.73 -6.41 6.66
N ALA A 150 22.76 -6.18 5.84
CA ALA A 150 22.78 -6.33 4.38
C ALA A 150 22.44 -7.76 3.86
N TYR A 151 21.68 -8.56 4.63
CA TYR A 151 21.10 -9.81 4.16
C TYR A 151 20.04 -9.56 3.08
N ASN A 152 19.56 -8.34 2.85
CA ASN A 152 18.60 -8.03 1.80
C ASN A 152 19.05 -6.83 0.94
N ASN A 153 19.86 -7.07 -0.10
CA ASN A 153 20.27 -6.09 -1.12
C ASN A 153 19.09 -5.30 -1.75
N GLN A 154 17.84 -5.76 -1.61
CA GLN A 154 16.63 -5.05 -2.05
C GLN A 154 16.20 -3.90 -1.12
N LEU A 155 16.44 -3.97 0.20
CA LEU A 155 15.96 -2.96 1.15
C LEU A 155 16.79 -1.67 1.12
N ASP A 156 18.08 -1.78 0.80
CA ASP A 156 18.96 -0.63 0.51
C ASP A 156 18.37 0.30 -0.56
N SER A 157 17.55 -0.22 -1.48
CA SER A 157 16.97 0.56 -2.58
C SER A 157 16.04 1.68 -2.11
N CYS A 158 15.22 1.46 -1.07
CA CYS A 158 14.16 2.41 -0.70
C CYS A 158 14.70 3.70 -0.06
N LEU A 159 15.78 3.60 0.72
CA LEU A 159 16.45 4.76 1.32
C LEU A 159 17.59 5.29 0.44
N SER A 160 18.05 4.52 -0.56
CA SER A 160 19.14 4.94 -1.45
C SER A 160 18.87 6.25 -2.18
N GLN A 161 17.60 6.54 -2.50
CA GLN A 161 17.20 7.79 -3.16
C GLN A 161 17.46 9.04 -2.31
N PHE A 162 17.59 8.88 -0.99
CA PHE A 162 17.84 9.96 -0.04
C PHE A 162 19.30 10.07 0.40
N LYS A 163 20.23 9.30 -0.17
CA LYS A 163 21.66 9.32 0.23
C LYS A 163 22.27 10.73 0.34
N ARG A 164 21.84 11.66 -0.52
CA ARG A 164 22.38 13.02 -0.59
C ARG A 164 21.71 14.02 0.36
N CYS A 165 20.55 13.72 0.92
CA CYS A 165 19.79 14.66 1.76
C CYS A 165 19.29 14.07 3.09
N ALA A 166 19.44 12.77 3.31
CA ALA A 166 19.00 12.10 4.55
C ALA A 166 19.63 12.73 5.80
N PHE A 167 20.93 13.06 5.74
CA PHE A 167 21.62 13.74 6.84
C PHE A 167 20.99 15.10 7.16
N ASP A 168 20.72 15.93 6.15
CA ASP A 168 20.10 17.24 6.33
C ASP A 168 18.66 17.13 6.84
N ILE A 169 17.89 16.16 6.32
CA ILE A 169 16.53 15.90 6.79
C ILE A 169 16.55 15.53 8.28
N LEU A 170 17.40 14.59 8.69
CA LEU A 170 17.53 14.19 10.10
C LEU A 170 18.02 15.37 10.97
N ASN A 171 19.01 16.12 10.51
CA ASN A 171 19.53 17.25 11.27
C ASN A 171 18.48 18.33 11.57
N ASN A 172 17.45 18.46 10.72
CA ASN A 172 16.38 19.43 10.91
C ASN A 172 15.09 18.84 11.51
N MET A 173 14.80 17.57 11.27
CA MET A 173 13.46 16.98 11.48
C MET A 173 13.46 15.67 12.29
N GLU A 174 14.59 15.25 12.87
CA GLU A 174 14.69 13.94 13.55
C GLU A 174 13.63 13.72 14.62
N LYS A 175 13.38 14.70 15.49
CA LYS A 175 12.37 14.60 16.56
C LYS A 175 10.94 14.46 16.02
N GLN A 176 10.63 15.12 14.91
CA GLN A 176 9.32 15.04 14.26
C GLN A 176 9.14 13.69 13.56
N ILE A 177 10.20 13.17 12.92
CA ILE A 177 10.22 11.85 12.29
C ILE A 177 10.07 10.76 13.36
N GLU A 178 10.82 10.85 14.46
CA GLU A 178 10.70 9.97 15.62
C GLU A 178 9.26 9.91 16.11
N LYS A 179 8.68 11.07 16.42
CA LYS A 179 7.29 11.17 16.91
C LYS A 179 6.31 10.51 15.94
N HIS A 180 6.39 10.85 14.65
CA HIS A 180 5.51 10.30 13.63
C HIS A 180 5.63 8.77 13.51
N LEU A 181 6.85 8.23 13.48
CA LEU A 181 7.06 6.79 13.33
C LEU A 181 6.63 6.01 14.58
N VAL A 182 6.90 6.54 15.78
CA VAL A 182 6.47 5.92 17.05
C VAL A 182 4.94 5.91 17.16
N GLU A 183 4.26 6.99 16.79
CA GLU A 183 2.79 7.03 16.75
C GLU A 183 2.24 6.06 15.69
N THR A 184 2.81 6.07 14.48
CA THR A 184 2.40 5.22 13.35
C THR A 184 2.57 3.74 13.64
N PHE A 185 3.59 3.33 14.39
CA PHE A 185 3.87 1.93 14.71
C PHE A 185 3.65 1.59 16.19
N SER A 186 2.76 2.34 16.85
CA SER A 186 2.43 2.14 18.26
C SER A 186 1.84 0.75 18.55
N GLU A 187 1.05 0.18 17.64
CA GLU A 187 0.48 -1.18 17.77
C GLU A 187 1.54 -2.27 17.84
N ILE A 188 2.72 -2.06 17.25
CA ILE A 188 3.87 -2.97 17.32
C ILE A 188 4.93 -2.49 18.32
N GLU A 189 4.63 -1.50 19.16
CA GLU A 189 5.49 -1.00 20.24
C GLU A 189 6.86 -0.53 19.74
N LEU A 190 6.87 0.22 18.63
CA LEU A 190 8.11 0.74 18.05
C LEU A 190 8.82 1.69 19.02
N LYS A 191 10.13 1.51 19.14
CA LYS A 191 11.06 2.40 19.85
C LYS A 191 12.11 2.91 18.88
N TRP A 192 12.40 4.19 19.00
CA TRP A 192 13.39 4.89 18.21
C TRP A 192 14.47 5.44 19.13
N SER A 193 15.73 5.29 18.73
CA SER A 193 16.88 5.92 19.37
C SER A 193 17.80 6.46 18.29
N CYS A 194 18.10 7.75 18.33
CA CYS A 194 19.01 8.39 17.39
C CYS A 194 20.14 9.12 18.15
N GLN A 195 21.37 8.85 17.76
CA GLN A 195 22.56 9.47 18.34
C GLN A 195 23.36 10.17 17.26
N ARG A 196 23.60 11.48 17.44
CA ARG A 196 24.53 12.24 16.60
C ARG A 196 25.95 12.03 17.10
N LYS A 197 26.84 11.56 16.22
CA LYS A 197 28.25 11.27 16.50
C LYS A 197 29.14 11.93 15.47
N THR A 198 30.44 11.94 15.74
CA THR A 198 31.48 12.38 14.80
C THR A 198 32.49 11.26 14.62
N SER A 199 32.91 11.03 13.37
CA SER A 199 33.92 10.01 13.09
C SER A 199 35.23 10.37 13.77
N ASN A 200 36.03 9.35 14.08
CA ASN A 200 37.38 9.59 14.58
C ASN A 200 38.26 10.24 13.50
N TYR A 201 39.43 10.73 13.93
CA TYR A 201 40.45 11.38 13.10
C TYR A 201 40.75 10.59 11.81
N PRO A 202 41.01 11.24 10.65
CA PRO A 202 41.32 12.66 10.46
C PRO A 202 40.15 13.55 9.99
N TYR A 203 38.98 12.98 9.68
CA TYR A 203 37.96 13.71 8.92
C TYR A 203 36.80 14.26 9.77
N HIS A 204 36.65 13.85 11.04
CA HIS A 204 35.60 14.32 11.97
C HIS A 204 34.20 14.45 11.34
N ILE A 205 33.81 13.46 10.55
CA ILE A 205 32.59 13.51 9.74
C ILE A 205 31.39 13.29 10.69
N PRO A 206 30.43 14.21 10.76
CA PRO A 206 29.23 14.00 11.57
C PRO A 206 28.35 12.92 10.92
N PHE A 207 27.77 12.06 11.75
CA PHE A 207 26.82 11.03 11.33
C PHE A 207 25.77 10.80 12.41
N PHE A 208 24.67 10.16 12.03
CA PHE A 208 23.62 9.68 12.93
C PHE A 208 23.67 8.15 12.97
N ASP A 209 23.68 7.61 14.18
CA ASP A 209 23.35 6.20 14.43
C ASP A 209 21.91 6.13 14.90
N ILE A 210 21.08 5.40 14.17
CA ILE A 210 19.67 5.20 14.47
C ILE A 210 19.45 3.72 14.77
N ASP A 211 18.85 3.44 15.91
CA ASP A 211 18.42 2.12 16.35
C ASP A 211 16.88 2.12 16.47
N ILE A 212 16.24 1.25 15.69
CA ILE A 212 14.79 1.07 15.67
C ILE A 212 14.50 -0.34 16.15
N THR A 213 13.72 -0.48 17.22
CA THR A 213 13.27 -1.79 17.74
C THR A 213 11.76 -1.85 17.81
N PHE A 214 11.18 -3.04 17.70
CA PHE A 214 9.74 -3.25 17.82
C PHE A 214 9.42 -4.65 18.35
N SER A 215 8.18 -4.84 18.80
CA SER A 215 7.71 -6.12 19.37
C SER A 215 7.73 -7.26 18.36
N SER A 216 7.94 -8.48 18.85
CA SER A 216 8.04 -9.68 18.02
C SER A 216 6.74 -9.99 17.28
N PRO A 217 6.78 -10.22 15.94
CA PRO A 217 5.62 -10.67 15.17
C PRO A 217 5.01 -11.97 15.71
N VAL A 218 5.85 -12.88 16.22
CA VAL A 218 5.39 -14.15 16.80
C VAL A 218 4.50 -13.89 18.02
N GLU A 219 4.95 -13.04 18.93
CA GLU A 219 4.18 -12.71 20.15
C GLU A 219 2.86 -12.03 19.81
N LYS A 220 2.88 -11.07 18.87
CA LYS A 220 1.65 -10.40 18.40
C LYS A 220 0.69 -11.43 17.80
N LEU A 221 1.14 -12.27 16.88
CA LEU A 221 0.29 -13.31 16.27
C LEU A 221 -0.33 -14.28 17.28
N LEU A 222 0.42 -14.69 18.30
CA LEU A 222 -0.10 -15.57 19.36
C LEU A 222 -1.15 -14.87 20.23
N LYS A 223 -0.97 -13.57 20.50
CA LYS A 223 -1.97 -12.76 21.23
C LYS A 223 -3.23 -12.50 20.39
N PHE A 224 -3.11 -12.39 19.06
CA PHE A 224 -4.19 -12.05 18.13
C PHE A 224 -4.98 -13.25 17.55
N LYS A 225 -4.97 -14.42 18.20
CA LYS A 225 -5.63 -15.64 17.66
C LYS A 225 -7.14 -15.51 17.35
N ASN A 226 -7.83 -14.44 17.78
CA ASN A 226 -9.28 -14.30 17.65
C ASN A 226 -9.82 -12.98 17.05
N THR A 227 -9.00 -12.18 16.35
CA THR A 227 -9.53 -10.95 15.71
C THR A 227 -9.09 -10.82 14.26
N GLN A 228 -9.95 -11.28 13.35
CA GLN A 228 -9.99 -10.90 11.93
C GLN A 228 -10.31 -9.39 11.72
N ALA A 229 -10.31 -8.56 12.76
CA ALA A 229 -11.30 -7.49 12.87
C ALA A 229 -10.81 -6.05 12.65
N HIS A 230 -9.55 -5.78 12.30
CA HIS A 230 -9.07 -4.38 12.23
C HIS A 230 -8.79 -3.81 10.83
N ILE A 231 -8.80 -4.62 9.77
CA ILE A 231 -8.78 -4.10 8.38
C ILE A 231 -9.89 -4.71 7.51
N VAL A 232 -10.46 -5.84 7.89
CA VAL A 232 -11.63 -6.36 7.17
C VAL A 232 -12.83 -5.57 7.66
N PHE A 233 -13.14 -4.46 6.99
CA PHE A 233 -14.50 -3.96 7.02
C PHE A 233 -15.37 -5.13 6.55
N VAL A 234 -16.18 -5.66 7.44
CA VAL A 234 -16.94 -6.89 7.21
C VAL A 234 -17.78 -6.70 5.95
N GLN A 235 -17.31 -7.25 4.83
CA GLN A 235 -18.16 -7.45 3.68
C GLN A 235 -19.03 -8.65 4.03
N THR A 236 -20.26 -8.39 4.46
CA THR A 236 -21.30 -9.40 4.29
C THR A 236 -21.39 -9.65 2.78
N PRO A 237 -21.20 -10.89 2.29
CA PRO A 237 -21.34 -11.18 0.87
C PRO A 237 -22.79 -10.91 0.47
N ILE A 238 -23.04 -9.77 -0.18
CA ILE A 238 -24.37 -9.43 -0.69
C ILE A 238 -24.52 -10.14 -2.05
N ASN A 239 -24.87 -11.42 -2.00
CA ASN A 239 -25.29 -12.22 -3.17
C ASN A 239 -26.72 -11.89 -3.60
N ALA A 240 -27.10 -10.60 -3.62
CA ALA A 240 -28.37 -10.15 -4.16
C ALA A 240 -28.11 -9.27 -5.41
N PRO A 241 -28.82 -9.48 -6.53
CA PRO A 241 -28.67 -8.68 -7.72
C PRO A 241 -29.30 -7.30 -7.44
N VAL A 242 -28.47 -6.34 -7.02
CA VAL A 242 -28.91 -4.96 -6.82
C VAL A 242 -28.51 -4.14 -8.04
N GLU A 243 -29.37 -3.18 -8.38
CA GLU A 243 -29.24 -2.21 -9.47
C GLU A 243 -27.78 -1.77 -9.72
N LYS A 244 -27.33 -1.88 -10.98
CA LYS A 244 -26.07 -1.31 -11.43
C LYS A 244 -26.23 0.20 -11.53
N ILE A 245 -25.24 0.91 -11.02
CA ILE A 245 -25.18 2.37 -11.07
C ILE A 245 -23.87 2.82 -11.71
N VAL A 246 -23.87 4.04 -12.22
CA VAL A 246 -22.69 4.70 -12.77
C VAL A 246 -22.28 5.83 -11.85
N LEU A 247 -21.04 5.82 -11.35
CA LEU A 247 -20.43 6.95 -10.67
C LEU A 247 -19.55 7.68 -11.68
N ASN A 248 -19.99 8.84 -12.15
CA ASN A 248 -19.19 9.71 -13.00
C ASN A 248 -18.35 10.64 -12.11
N VAL A 249 -17.06 10.31 -11.95
CA VAL A 249 -16.14 11.05 -11.11
C VAL A 249 -15.20 11.85 -11.99
N GLY A 250 -15.33 13.19 -11.96
CA GLY A 250 -14.50 14.09 -12.76
C GLY A 250 -14.52 13.80 -14.27
N GLY A 251 -15.58 13.20 -14.79
CA GLY A 251 -15.74 12.78 -16.18
C GLY A 251 -15.46 11.30 -16.47
N LYS A 252 -14.82 10.59 -15.53
CA LYS A 252 -14.55 9.16 -15.67
C LYS A 252 -15.68 8.35 -15.06
N LYS A 253 -16.26 7.44 -15.85
CA LYS A 253 -17.38 6.61 -15.42
C LYS A 253 -16.88 5.31 -14.76
N TYR A 254 -17.31 5.09 -13.52
CA TYR A 254 -17.10 3.88 -12.76
C TYR A 254 -18.44 3.14 -12.62
N GLU A 255 -18.49 1.89 -13.10
CA GLU A 255 -19.67 1.05 -12.92
C GLU A 255 -19.50 0.13 -11.71
N THR A 256 -20.55 0.04 -10.90
CA THR A 256 -20.59 -0.84 -9.73
C THR A 256 -22.03 -1.18 -9.37
N PHE A 257 -22.21 -2.09 -8.41
CA PHE A 257 -23.51 -2.39 -7.81
C PHE A 257 -23.75 -1.49 -6.61
N GLN A 258 -25.01 -1.09 -6.40
CA GLN A 258 -25.41 -0.33 -5.21
C GLN A 258 -25.02 -1.05 -3.92
N SER A 259 -25.13 -2.38 -3.88
CA SER A 259 -24.76 -3.22 -2.74
C SER A 259 -23.28 -3.11 -2.37
N THR A 260 -22.39 -2.97 -3.36
CA THR A 260 -20.95 -2.79 -3.14
C THR A 260 -20.67 -1.55 -2.28
N LEU A 261 -21.41 -0.47 -2.51
CA LEU A 261 -21.26 0.77 -1.75
C LEU A 261 -21.94 0.65 -0.39
N ALA A 262 -23.18 0.15 -0.38
CA ALA A 262 -23.99 -0.01 0.83
C ALA A 262 -23.38 -0.94 1.88
N ALA A 263 -22.43 -1.80 1.49
CA ALA A 263 -21.65 -2.64 2.41
C ALA A 263 -20.83 -1.83 3.44
N GLN A 264 -20.56 -0.54 3.19
CA GLN A 264 -19.82 0.34 4.09
C GLN A 264 -20.66 1.53 4.55
N PRO A 265 -21.70 1.33 5.38
CA PRO A 265 -22.67 2.37 5.72
C PRO A 265 -22.08 3.59 6.45
N GLY A 266 -20.90 3.46 7.06
CA GLY A 266 -20.19 4.55 7.73
C GLY A 266 -19.44 5.52 6.81
N THR A 267 -19.55 5.36 5.50
CA THR A 267 -18.88 6.19 4.48
C THR A 267 -19.89 7.03 3.69
N LEU A 268 -19.44 8.05 2.97
CA LEU A 268 -20.33 8.93 2.21
C LEU A 268 -21.16 8.15 1.18
N LEU A 269 -20.53 7.33 0.33
CA LEU A 269 -21.26 6.57 -0.69
C LEU A 269 -22.08 5.45 -0.05
N GLY A 270 -21.54 4.77 0.96
CA GLY A 270 -22.28 3.71 1.62
C GLY A 270 -23.52 4.21 2.36
N ALA A 271 -23.47 5.40 2.96
CA ALA A 271 -24.63 6.06 3.53
C ALA A 271 -25.63 6.50 2.43
N MET A 272 -25.15 7.16 1.37
CA MET A 272 -25.99 7.64 0.25
C MET A 272 -26.82 6.52 -0.40
N PHE A 273 -26.24 5.33 -0.51
CA PHE A 273 -26.86 4.18 -1.16
C PHE A 273 -27.60 3.21 -0.20
N GLN A 274 -27.81 3.61 1.07
CA GLN A 274 -28.79 2.95 1.94
C GLN A 274 -30.22 3.23 1.49
N ASP A 275 -31.14 2.29 1.74
CA ASP A 275 -32.55 2.43 1.34
C ASP A 275 -33.25 3.62 2.02
N GLN A 276 -32.90 3.91 3.28
CA GLN A 276 -33.42 5.06 4.03
C GLN A 276 -32.98 6.42 3.47
N ASN A 277 -31.90 6.46 2.68
CA ASN A 277 -31.28 7.67 2.16
C ASN A 277 -31.56 7.89 0.66
N LYS A 278 -32.59 7.24 0.10
CA LYS A 278 -33.00 7.41 -1.32
C LYS A 278 -33.25 8.87 -1.70
N CYS A 279 -33.68 9.72 -0.76
CA CYS A 279 -33.87 11.15 -1.01
C CYS A 279 -32.58 11.93 -1.31
N LEU A 280 -31.41 11.41 -0.92
CA LEU A 280 -30.10 12.01 -1.22
C LEU A 280 -29.61 11.66 -2.64
N ARG A 281 -30.30 10.75 -3.32
CA ARG A 281 -29.92 10.27 -4.65
C ARG A 281 -30.47 11.23 -5.70
N HIS A 282 -29.57 11.88 -6.42
CA HIS A 282 -29.89 12.76 -7.53
C HIS A 282 -29.25 12.24 -8.81
N PRO A 283 -29.72 11.10 -9.36
CA PRO A 283 -29.13 10.53 -10.56
C PRO A 283 -29.45 11.38 -11.79
N ILE A 284 -28.44 11.62 -12.59
CA ILE A 284 -28.52 12.07 -13.98
C ILE A 284 -28.97 10.87 -14.81
N ASN A 285 -29.92 11.10 -15.73
CA ASN A 285 -30.43 10.07 -16.66
C ASN A 285 -30.94 8.78 -15.98
N GLY A 286 -31.35 8.86 -14.71
CA GLY A 286 -31.95 7.75 -13.96
C GLY A 286 -30.98 6.83 -13.23
N ASN A 287 -29.69 6.78 -13.58
CA ASN A 287 -28.72 5.88 -12.93
C ASN A 287 -27.27 6.38 -12.79
N GLU A 288 -26.95 7.60 -13.28
CA GLU A 288 -25.60 8.17 -13.24
C GLU A 288 -25.47 9.22 -12.14
N TYR A 289 -24.49 9.08 -11.25
CA TYR A 289 -24.23 10.00 -10.14
C TYR A 289 -22.93 10.75 -10.40
N PHE A 290 -22.98 12.08 -10.48
CA PHE A 290 -21.82 12.89 -10.78
C PHE A 290 -21.12 13.39 -9.50
N PHE A 291 -19.80 13.25 -9.46
CA PHE A 291 -18.93 13.75 -8.40
C PHE A 291 -17.79 14.55 -9.05
N ASP A 292 -17.71 15.86 -8.75
CA ASP A 292 -16.62 16.70 -9.26
C ASP A 292 -15.33 16.53 -8.44
N ARG A 293 -14.80 15.32 -8.47
CA ARG A 293 -13.65 14.86 -7.67
C ARG A 293 -12.55 14.28 -8.55
N ASN A 294 -11.38 14.01 -7.96
CA ASN A 294 -10.24 13.45 -8.67
C ASN A 294 -10.50 11.99 -9.09
N SER A 295 -10.66 11.77 -10.39
CA SER A 295 -11.04 10.48 -10.94
C SER A 295 -9.94 9.42 -10.86
N GLU A 296 -8.67 9.82 -10.84
CA GLU A 296 -7.54 8.90 -10.73
C GLU A 296 -7.40 8.43 -9.28
N ALA A 297 -7.55 9.33 -8.29
CA ALA A 297 -7.57 8.97 -6.88
C ALA A 297 -8.79 8.10 -6.50
N PHE A 298 -9.94 8.37 -7.12
CA PHE A 298 -11.16 7.59 -6.91
C PHE A 298 -11.02 6.10 -7.23
N TYR A 299 -10.07 5.69 -8.07
CA TYR A 299 -9.77 4.27 -8.29
C TYR A 299 -9.52 3.53 -6.96
N TYR A 300 -8.72 4.11 -6.06
CA TYR A 300 -8.39 3.51 -4.77
C TYR A 300 -9.59 3.47 -3.82
N ILE A 301 -10.44 4.51 -3.88
CA ILE A 301 -11.71 4.56 -3.15
C ILE A 301 -12.62 3.41 -3.62
N MET A 302 -12.72 3.18 -4.93
CA MET A 302 -13.53 2.09 -5.48
C MET A 302 -12.99 0.70 -5.11
N GLU A 303 -11.66 0.51 -5.13
CA GLU A 303 -11.04 -0.76 -4.70
C GLU A 303 -11.28 -1.05 -3.21
N PHE A 304 -11.34 0.00 -2.37
CA PHE A 304 -11.75 -0.13 -0.98
C PHE A 304 -13.17 -0.71 -0.85
N TYR A 305 -14.17 -0.18 -1.56
CA TYR A 305 -15.52 -0.75 -1.50
C TYR A 305 -15.60 -2.18 -2.06
N ARG A 306 -14.79 -2.51 -3.08
CA ARG A 306 -14.78 -3.85 -3.70
C ARG A 306 -14.13 -4.91 -2.84
N THR A 307 -13.05 -4.58 -2.14
CA THR A 307 -12.22 -5.57 -1.44
C THR A 307 -12.29 -5.46 0.08
N GLY A 308 -12.85 -4.36 0.60
CA GLY A 308 -12.77 -3.97 2.01
C GLY A 308 -11.36 -3.53 2.43
N LYS A 309 -10.39 -3.48 1.51
CA LYS A 309 -8.98 -3.18 1.78
C LYS A 309 -8.58 -1.89 1.09
N LEU A 310 -7.87 -1.04 1.81
CA LEU A 310 -7.34 0.19 1.28
C LEU A 310 -5.91 -0.03 0.78
N ILE A 311 -5.69 0.21 -0.51
CA ILE A 311 -4.39 0.03 -1.19
C ILE A 311 -3.79 1.40 -1.46
N TRP A 312 -2.48 1.54 -1.22
CA TRP A 312 -1.77 2.78 -1.49
C TRP A 312 -1.24 2.91 -2.89
N PRO A 313 -1.26 4.13 -3.46
CA PRO A 313 -0.54 4.42 -4.69
C PRO A 313 0.94 4.14 -4.46
N ASN A 314 1.54 3.44 -5.42
CA ASN A 314 2.99 3.29 -5.47
C ASN A 314 3.60 4.67 -5.77
N GLU A 315 4.85 4.91 -5.36
CA GLU A 315 5.60 6.15 -5.65
C GLU A 315 5.75 6.47 -7.15
N SER A 316 5.34 5.56 -8.04
CA SER A 316 5.34 5.73 -9.49
C SER A 316 3.95 5.90 -10.10
N GLY A 317 2.90 6.06 -9.28
CA GLY A 317 1.51 6.20 -9.72
C GLY A 317 1.14 7.62 -10.15
N LYS A 318 -0.01 7.78 -10.81
CA LYS A 318 -0.55 9.10 -11.22
C LYS A 318 -1.14 9.92 -10.07
N VAL A 319 -1.25 9.34 -8.88
CA VAL A 319 -1.92 9.90 -7.71
C VAL A 319 -0.93 9.96 -6.57
N THR A 320 -0.79 11.13 -5.97
CA THR A 320 0.02 11.34 -4.78
C THR A 320 -0.72 10.87 -3.52
N PHE A 321 0.03 10.57 -2.44
CA PHE A 321 -0.58 10.25 -1.14
C PHE A 321 -1.55 11.32 -0.66
N LYS A 322 -1.16 12.60 -0.79
CA LYS A 322 -1.98 13.74 -0.37
C LYS A 322 -3.30 13.83 -1.15
N GLN A 323 -3.26 13.60 -2.47
CA GLN A 323 -4.47 13.54 -3.28
C GLN A 323 -5.41 12.42 -2.81
N LEU A 324 -4.88 11.24 -2.48
CA LEU A 324 -5.71 10.16 -1.95
C LEU A 324 -6.25 10.46 -0.55
N GLU A 325 -5.46 11.06 0.33
CA GLU A 325 -5.94 11.49 1.66
C GLU A 325 -7.09 12.50 1.57
N GLU A 326 -6.99 13.48 0.66
CA GLU A 326 -8.08 14.44 0.42
C GLU A 326 -9.36 13.76 -0.10
N GLU A 327 -9.24 12.71 -0.91
CA GLU A 327 -10.40 11.93 -1.34
C GLU A 327 -10.96 11.02 -0.23
N LEU A 328 -10.10 10.40 0.60
CA LEU A 328 -10.56 9.60 1.74
C LEU A 328 -11.37 10.44 2.73
N ASP A 329 -10.92 11.67 2.99
CA ASP A 329 -11.64 12.64 3.82
C ASP A 329 -12.99 13.02 3.19
N TYR A 330 -13.00 13.39 1.90
CA TYR A 330 -14.23 13.71 1.18
C TYR A 330 -15.25 12.57 1.20
N PHE A 331 -14.81 11.34 0.91
CA PHE A 331 -15.68 10.15 0.91
C PHE A 331 -15.95 9.58 2.31
N GLN A 332 -15.45 10.24 3.36
CA GLN A 332 -15.63 9.88 4.76
C GLN A 332 -15.25 8.43 5.03
N ILE A 333 -14.16 7.95 4.42
CA ILE A 333 -13.64 6.62 4.68
C ILE A 333 -12.75 6.72 5.92
N PRO A 334 -13.13 6.09 7.05
CA PRO A 334 -12.36 6.17 8.28
C PRO A 334 -10.98 5.57 8.04
N PHE A 335 -9.97 6.42 8.18
CA PHE A 335 -8.61 6.09 7.87
C PHE A 335 -7.72 6.32 9.09
N ASN A 336 -7.09 5.24 9.56
CA ASN A 336 -5.98 5.32 10.50
C ASN A 336 -4.76 4.63 9.88
N LYS A 337 -3.78 5.44 9.48
CA LYS A 337 -2.53 4.98 8.86
C LYS A 337 -1.83 3.92 9.72
N SER A 338 -1.79 4.13 11.03
CA SER A 338 -1.13 3.21 11.98
C SER A 338 -1.75 1.82 11.92
N THR A 339 -3.08 1.75 12.11
CA THR A 339 -3.80 0.47 12.12
C THR A 339 -3.71 -0.24 10.78
N VAL A 340 -3.81 0.47 9.66
CA VAL A 340 -3.71 -0.15 8.33
C VAL A 340 -2.31 -0.73 8.09
N LEU A 341 -1.23 0.00 8.41
CA LEU A 341 0.12 -0.49 8.19
C LEU A 341 0.46 -1.68 9.10
N CYS A 342 0.21 -1.57 10.41
CA CYS A 342 0.50 -2.61 11.39
C CYS A 342 -0.32 -3.88 11.13
N SER A 343 -1.64 -3.76 10.96
CA SER A 343 -2.49 -4.92 10.75
C SER A 343 -2.24 -5.58 9.38
N SER A 344 -1.87 -4.82 8.33
CA SER A 344 -1.47 -5.39 7.02
C SER A 344 -0.17 -6.20 7.13
N ALA A 345 0.81 -5.69 7.87
CA ALA A 345 2.05 -6.41 8.13
C ALA A 345 1.79 -7.72 8.90
N ILE A 346 1.01 -7.66 9.99
CA ILE A 346 0.62 -8.85 10.78
C ILE A 346 -0.13 -9.87 9.91
N GLU A 347 -1.05 -9.42 9.07
CA GLU A 347 -1.81 -10.29 8.16
C GLU A 347 -0.90 -10.94 7.11
N THR A 348 0.13 -10.25 6.63
CA THR A 348 1.12 -10.84 5.72
C THR A 348 1.94 -11.92 6.43
N VAL A 349 2.37 -11.69 7.67
CA VAL A 349 3.05 -12.72 8.48
C VAL A 349 2.14 -13.94 8.68
N ARG A 350 0.86 -13.71 9.03
CA ARG A 350 -0.15 -14.77 9.19
C ARG A 350 -0.32 -15.59 7.89
N ASN A 351 -0.42 -14.92 6.75
CA ASN A 351 -0.58 -15.58 5.46
C ASN A 351 0.65 -16.38 5.06
N ASN A 352 1.86 -15.86 5.31
CA ASN A 352 3.11 -16.60 5.09
C ASN A 352 3.16 -17.87 5.96
N PHE A 353 2.76 -17.77 7.23
CA PHE A 353 2.67 -18.91 8.15
C PHE A 353 1.67 -19.95 7.65
N ASN A 354 0.44 -19.55 7.33
CA ASN A 354 -0.60 -20.45 6.83
C ASN A 354 -0.20 -21.13 5.52
N LYS A 355 0.51 -20.41 4.63
CA LYS A 355 1.03 -20.96 3.38
C LYS A 355 2.04 -22.08 3.64
N LEU A 356 2.92 -21.95 4.63
CA LEU A 356 3.84 -23.03 5.02
C LEU A 356 3.09 -24.22 5.60
N ILE A 357 2.13 -24.00 6.51
CA ILE A 357 1.31 -25.07 7.08
C ILE A 357 0.66 -25.90 5.97
N LEU A 358 -0.08 -25.24 5.07
CA LEU A 358 -0.74 -25.90 3.94
C LEU A 358 0.28 -26.64 3.04
N GLY A 359 1.42 -26.00 2.76
CA GLY A 359 2.48 -26.63 1.98
C GLY A 359 3.03 -27.92 2.60
N PHE A 360 3.22 -27.95 3.92
CA PHE A 360 3.67 -29.15 4.63
C PHE A 360 2.56 -30.21 4.76
N GLU A 361 1.31 -29.81 4.99
CA GLU A 361 0.16 -30.74 5.02
C GLU A 361 0.03 -31.48 3.69
N GLU A 362 0.05 -30.74 2.58
CA GLU A 362 0.02 -31.32 1.24
C GLU A 362 1.27 -32.16 0.95
N LEU A 363 2.46 -31.73 1.39
CA LEU A 363 3.70 -32.52 1.24
C LEU A 363 3.57 -33.89 1.91
N ILE A 364 3.03 -33.96 3.13
CA ILE A 364 2.86 -35.21 3.88
C ILE A 364 1.89 -36.15 3.13
N ILE A 365 0.79 -35.61 2.59
CA ILE A 365 -0.16 -36.36 1.77
C ILE A 365 0.51 -36.88 0.49
N CYS A 366 1.27 -36.03 -0.21
CA CYS A 366 2.05 -36.43 -1.38
C CYS A 366 3.05 -37.54 -1.03
N CYS A 367 3.78 -37.42 0.09
CA CYS A 367 4.68 -38.47 0.57
C CYS A 367 3.96 -39.81 0.80
N CYS A 368 2.74 -39.79 1.34
CA CYS A 368 1.91 -40.99 1.49
C CYS A 368 1.56 -41.64 0.13
N ASN A 369 1.22 -40.84 -0.89
CA ASN A 369 0.93 -41.35 -2.24
C ASN A 369 2.14 -42.06 -2.87
N TYR A 370 3.36 -41.61 -2.56
CA TYR A 370 4.60 -42.24 -3.02
C TYR A 370 5.14 -43.31 -2.05
N LEU A 371 4.37 -43.71 -1.03
CA LEU A 371 4.81 -44.64 0.02
C LEU A 371 6.16 -44.26 0.65
N ARG A 372 6.36 -42.96 0.84
CA ARG A 372 7.55 -42.37 1.47
C ARG A 372 7.19 -41.88 2.87
N ASN A 373 7.83 -42.45 3.89
CA ASN A 373 7.57 -42.11 5.29
C ASN A 373 8.69 -41.34 5.98
N ASN A 374 9.73 -40.96 5.24
CA ASN A 374 10.79 -40.10 5.72
C ASN A 374 11.21 -39.16 4.59
N ILE A 375 11.30 -37.87 4.90
CA ILE A 375 11.75 -36.84 3.97
C ILE A 375 12.65 -35.84 4.70
N ASP A 376 13.82 -35.60 4.10
CA ASP A 376 14.80 -34.61 4.53
C ASP A 376 14.77 -33.45 3.53
N LEU A 377 14.52 -32.25 4.03
CA LEU A 377 14.47 -31.02 3.25
C LEU A 377 15.59 -30.08 3.68
N GLU A 378 16.26 -29.49 2.71
CA GLU A 378 17.08 -28.30 2.87
C GLU A 378 16.37 -27.11 2.21
N ILE A 379 15.93 -26.16 3.02
CA ILE A 379 15.31 -24.91 2.54
C ILE A 379 16.38 -23.81 2.58
N ARG A 380 16.63 -23.22 1.41
CA ARG A 380 17.54 -22.10 1.16
C ARG A 380 16.76 -20.89 0.65
N ARG A 381 17.42 -19.72 0.66
CA ARG A 381 16.79 -18.42 0.36
C ARG A 381 15.94 -18.42 -0.90
N ASP A 382 16.48 -19.01 -1.97
CA ASP A 382 15.89 -18.97 -3.31
C ASP A 382 15.49 -20.36 -3.83
N ASP A 383 15.67 -21.40 -3.00
CA ASP A 383 15.56 -22.78 -3.45
C ASP A 383 15.26 -23.76 -2.32
N VAL A 384 14.71 -24.92 -2.65
CA VAL A 384 14.41 -26.00 -1.70
C VAL A 384 14.89 -27.30 -2.29
N TYR A 385 15.58 -28.13 -1.51
CA TYR A 385 16.12 -29.41 -1.96
C TYR A 385 15.64 -30.54 -1.06
N ILE A 386 15.28 -31.66 -1.69
CA ILE A 386 15.14 -32.94 -1.00
C ILE A 386 16.53 -33.56 -0.93
N ILE A 387 17.06 -33.77 0.28
CA ILE A 387 18.46 -34.21 0.53
C ILE A 387 18.56 -35.64 1.08
N ASP A 388 17.52 -36.45 0.91
CA ASP A 388 17.53 -37.80 1.46
C ASP A 388 18.44 -38.77 0.69
N ASN A 389 19.01 -39.74 1.41
CA ASN A 389 20.01 -40.68 0.88
C ASN A 389 19.43 -41.81 0.00
N LYS A 390 18.16 -41.74 -0.44
CA LYS A 390 17.51 -42.83 -1.18
C LYS A 390 16.98 -42.36 -2.55
N PRO A 391 17.59 -42.79 -3.68
CA PRO A 391 17.02 -42.54 -4.99
C PRO A 391 15.74 -43.38 -5.14
N ASN A 392 14.59 -42.72 -5.11
CA ASN A 392 13.28 -43.38 -5.14
C ASN A 392 12.36 -42.82 -6.24
N ASN A 393 11.37 -43.62 -6.63
CA ASN A 393 10.30 -43.21 -7.53
C ASN A 393 9.59 -41.95 -7.01
N GLY A 394 9.37 -40.96 -7.88
CA GLY A 394 8.66 -39.72 -7.54
C GLY A 394 9.53 -38.61 -6.94
N GLN A 395 10.85 -38.80 -6.77
CA GLN A 395 11.72 -37.74 -6.22
C GLN A 395 11.69 -36.44 -7.04
N GLN A 396 11.66 -36.53 -8.37
CA GLN A 396 11.54 -35.35 -9.24
C GLN A 396 10.20 -34.62 -9.09
N ASP A 397 9.11 -35.37 -8.92
CA ASP A 397 7.78 -34.80 -8.75
C ASP A 397 7.64 -34.13 -7.38
N LEU A 398 8.14 -34.78 -6.32
CA LEU A 398 8.20 -34.21 -4.97
C LEU A 398 9.11 -32.98 -4.93
N GLN A 399 10.22 -32.99 -5.66
CA GLN A 399 11.11 -31.83 -5.77
C GLN A 399 10.40 -30.64 -6.44
N LYS A 400 9.72 -30.87 -7.57
CA LYS A 400 8.89 -29.84 -8.23
C LYS A 400 7.76 -29.34 -7.32
N PHE A 401 7.13 -30.24 -6.58
CA PHE A 401 6.11 -29.91 -5.61
C PHE A 401 6.66 -28.99 -4.51
N CYS A 402 7.77 -29.37 -3.86
CA CYS A 402 8.44 -28.56 -2.84
C CYS A 402 8.81 -27.16 -3.36
N LEU A 403 9.36 -27.07 -4.57
CA LEU A 403 9.64 -25.80 -5.22
C LEU A 403 8.39 -24.92 -5.35
N SER A 404 7.26 -25.50 -5.78
CA SER A 404 6.01 -24.74 -5.95
C SER A 404 5.41 -24.22 -4.64
N LYS A 405 5.66 -24.90 -3.51
CA LYS A 405 5.04 -24.58 -2.21
C LYS A 405 5.92 -23.71 -1.32
N PHE A 406 7.22 -23.95 -1.34
CA PHE A 406 8.16 -23.35 -0.39
C PHE A 406 9.06 -22.27 -1.00
N LYS A 407 9.07 -22.09 -2.33
CA LYS A 407 9.83 -21.01 -2.98
C LYS A 407 9.05 -19.69 -2.94
N PHE A 408 9.19 -18.94 -1.86
CA PHE A 408 8.73 -17.56 -1.74
C PHE A 408 9.60 -16.76 -0.77
N SER A 409 9.62 -15.43 -0.93
CA SER A 409 10.57 -14.50 -0.28
C SER A 409 10.72 -14.67 1.23
N ASN A 410 9.63 -14.93 1.95
CA ASN A 410 9.60 -14.98 3.41
C ASN A 410 9.55 -16.41 3.97
N ALA A 411 9.74 -17.44 3.14
CA ALA A 411 9.59 -18.83 3.56
C ALA A 411 10.56 -19.17 4.71
N ILE A 412 11.84 -18.83 4.57
CA ILE A 412 12.86 -19.13 5.59
C ILE A 412 12.67 -18.30 6.84
N SER A 413 12.46 -16.98 6.72
CA SER A 413 12.28 -16.13 7.89
C SER A 413 11.07 -16.57 8.71
N THR A 414 9.96 -16.91 8.04
CA THR A 414 8.76 -17.45 8.68
C THR A 414 9.03 -18.80 9.31
N LEU A 415 9.65 -19.73 8.57
CA LEU A 415 9.95 -21.06 9.06
C LEU A 415 10.88 -21.03 10.28
N ASN A 416 11.98 -20.28 10.22
CA ASN A 416 12.95 -20.15 11.31
C ASN A 416 12.33 -19.56 12.58
N SER A 417 11.38 -18.63 12.42
CA SER A 417 10.76 -17.92 13.54
C SER A 417 9.54 -18.66 14.11
N MET A 418 8.90 -19.52 13.32
CA MET A 418 7.67 -20.20 13.68
C MET A 418 7.75 -21.73 13.61
N GLU A 419 8.96 -22.31 13.59
CA GLU A 419 9.17 -23.75 13.40
C GLU A 419 8.37 -24.58 14.41
N LYS A 420 8.35 -24.15 15.68
CA LYS A 420 7.70 -24.87 16.76
C LYS A 420 6.19 -24.92 16.56
N GLN A 421 5.60 -23.79 16.19
CA GLN A 421 4.16 -23.68 15.93
C GLN A 421 3.76 -24.51 14.69
N ILE A 422 4.63 -24.56 13.66
CA ILE A 422 4.43 -25.41 12.49
C ILE A 422 4.49 -26.88 12.87
N GLY A 423 5.56 -27.30 13.57
CA GLY A 423 5.77 -28.67 14.00
C GLY A 423 4.65 -29.19 14.91
N ASP A 424 4.28 -28.41 15.94
CA ASP A 424 3.20 -28.76 16.88
C ASP A 424 1.86 -28.94 16.16
N HIS A 425 1.55 -28.06 15.18
CA HIS A 425 0.34 -28.18 14.36
C HIS A 425 0.35 -29.48 13.55
N LEU A 426 1.43 -29.74 12.81
CA LEU A 426 1.54 -30.91 11.94
C LEU A 426 1.52 -32.23 12.73
N VAL A 427 2.24 -32.30 13.86
CA VAL A 427 2.24 -33.48 14.74
C VAL A 427 0.84 -33.77 15.28
N LYS A 428 0.08 -32.73 15.65
CA LYS A 428 -1.30 -32.87 16.09
C LYS A 428 -2.23 -33.32 14.95
N GLN A 429 -2.16 -32.64 13.81
CA GLN A 429 -2.98 -32.88 12.62
C GLN A 429 -2.81 -34.31 12.09
N PHE A 430 -1.57 -34.82 12.07
CA PHE A 430 -1.22 -36.16 11.58
C PHE A 430 -0.90 -37.15 12.72
N SER A 431 -1.48 -36.95 13.91
CA SER A 431 -1.27 -37.81 15.08
C SER A 431 -1.55 -39.29 14.80
N GLY A 432 -2.53 -39.60 13.96
CA GLY A 432 -2.83 -40.96 13.51
C GLY A 432 -1.69 -41.65 12.74
N LEU A 433 -0.75 -40.90 12.16
CA LEU A 433 0.43 -41.44 11.47
C LEU A 433 1.62 -41.65 12.41
N GLY A 434 1.57 -41.09 13.63
CA GLY A 434 2.73 -40.98 14.51
C GLY A 434 3.82 -40.09 13.91
N LEU A 435 3.42 -38.93 13.36
CA LEU A 435 4.32 -37.99 12.72
C LEU A 435 5.33 -37.41 13.71
N THR A 436 6.57 -37.29 13.25
CA THR A 436 7.67 -36.62 13.95
C THR A 436 8.19 -35.49 13.06
N TRP A 437 8.46 -34.36 13.71
CA TRP A 437 9.00 -33.15 13.10
C TRP A 437 10.33 -32.84 13.78
N LYS A 438 11.38 -32.66 12.99
CA LYS A 438 12.68 -32.18 13.47
C LYS A 438 13.13 -31.01 12.63
N PHE A 439 13.63 -30.00 13.31
CA PHE A 439 14.12 -28.77 12.73
C PHE A 439 15.55 -28.51 13.19
N GLU A 440 16.46 -28.25 12.25
CA GLU A 440 17.85 -27.92 12.55
C GLU A 440 18.29 -26.70 11.73
N ARG A 441 18.96 -25.76 12.40
CA ARG A 441 19.54 -24.57 11.77
C ARG A 441 21.05 -24.73 11.69
N ASN A 442 21.62 -24.45 10.52
CA ASN A 442 23.07 -24.43 10.38
C ASN A 442 23.65 -23.23 11.15
N GLN A 443 24.39 -23.49 12.22
CA GLN A 443 24.98 -22.44 13.06
C GLN A 443 26.11 -21.66 12.38
N ARG A 444 26.72 -22.21 11.31
CA ARG A 444 27.85 -21.57 10.60
C ARG A 444 27.40 -20.66 9.46
N ASN A 445 26.33 -21.03 8.75
CA ASN A 445 25.71 -20.24 7.69
C ASN A 445 24.22 -20.12 8.01
N GLN A 446 23.80 -18.97 8.54
CA GLN A 446 22.42 -18.68 8.96
C GLN A 446 21.36 -18.74 7.83
N SER A 447 21.77 -19.10 6.61
CA SER A 447 20.98 -19.12 5.38
C SER A 447 20.24 -20.43 5.09
N ASN A 448 20.64 -21.54 5.71
CA ASN A 448 20.12 -22.87 5.37
C ASN A 448 19.38 -23.50 6.56
N THR A 449 18.23 -24.09 6.24
CA THR A 449 17.32 -24.68 7.22
C THR A 449 17.07 -26.13 6.85
N TYR A 450 17.24 -27.05 7.80
CA TYR A 450 17.03 -28.47 7.60
C TYR A 450 15.78 -28.94 8.34
N ILE A 451 14.92 -29.65 7.63
CA ILE A 451 13.70 -30.24 8.21
C ILE A 451 13.73 -31.74 7.92
N ASN A 452 13.51 -32.54 8.96
CA ASN A 452 13.18 -33.95 8.81
C ASN A 452 11.73 -34.18 9.22
N ILE A 453 10.95 -34.78 8.32
CA ILE A 453 9.57 -35.21 8.58
C ILE A 453 9.54 -36.72 8.44
N SER A 454 9.16 -37.42 9.50
CA SER A 454 9.05 -38.88 9.45
C SER A 454 7.81 -39.43 10.15
N PHE A 455 7.24 -40.52 9.65
CA PHE A 455 6.04 -41.16 10.17
C PHE A 455 6.06 -42.69 9.92
N SER A 456 5.05 -43.43 10.40
CA SER A 456 5.05 -44.90 10.37
C SER A 456 3.91 -45.49 9.54
N PHE A 457 4.24 -46.27 8.51
CA PHE A 457 3.26 -47.05 7.75
C PHE A 457 2.54 -48.10 8.60
N LYS A 458 3.14 -48.59 9.70
CA LYS A 458 2.45 -49.51 10.63
C LYS A 458 1.18 -48.88 11.22
N ASN A 459 1.15 -47.56 11.37
CA ASN A 459 -0.04 -46.84 11.83
C ASN A 459 -1.05 -46.64 10.70
N ILE A 460 -0.60 -46.53 9.44
CA ILE A 460 -1.45 -46.47 8.25
C ILE A 460 -2.18 -47.81 8.03
N TYR A 461 -1.46 -48.94 8.14
CA TYR A 461 -2.04 -50.28 7.97
C TYR A 461 -3.14 -50.61 8.99
N LYS A 462 -3.15 -49.98 10.17
CA LYS A 462 -4.24 -50.14 11.16
C LYS A 462 -5.60 -49.62 10.64
N ASN A 463 -5.59 -48.73 9.64
CA ASN A 463 -6.79 -48.14 9.04
C ASN A 463 -7.25 -48.88 7.78
N PHE A 464 -6.46 -49.83 7.24
CA PHE A 464 -6.89 -50.74 6.19
C PHE A 464 -7.69 -51.89 6.83
N LYS A 465 -8.99 -51.68 7.04
CA LYS A 465 -9.95 -52.74 7.38
C LYS A 465 -10.90 -52.98 6.22
#